data_AF-A0A832G4A4-F1
#
_entry.id   AF-A0A832G4A4-F1
#
_cell.length_a   1.000
_cell.length_b   1.000
_cell.length_c   1.000
_cell.angle_alpha   90.00
_cell.angle_beta   90.00
_cell.angle_gamma   90.00
#
_symmetry.space_group_name_H-M   'P 1'
#
loop_
_entity.id
_entity.type
_entity.pdbx_description
1 polymer ?
#
loop_
_entity_poly.entity_id
_entity_poly.type
_entity_poly.pdbx_seq_one_letter_code
_entity_poly.pdbx_strand_id
1 'polypeptide(L)'
;MKYPDDSNNTEKAHAYRVIVLASMAPALISITTKIHQKCLWHNGQWHPEEWQSIVHEAVWYHASRTPYIWGTFLWNMFDFTSYWRNEGGVPGRNDKGVVTYDRKTRKDVFYFYKANWSDEPTLYITSRRYTERTNKIANVKVYSNAKEVELFLNGNPLGKKTPERDCIFLWPQVTLSPGENRLEARAMINGKLYTDSCTWTLKQ
;
A
#
# COMPACT_ATOMS: atom_id res chain seq x y z
N MET A 1 7.36 -50.40 -7.02
CA MET A 1 7.25 -49.49 -5.86
C MET A 1 5.80 -49.02 -5.83
N LYS A 2 5.00 -49.46 -4.83
CA LYS A 2 3.58 -49.09 -4.74
C LYS A 2 3.47 -47.64 -4.29
N TYR A 3 2.65 -46.84 -4.98
CA TYR A 3 2.23 -45.53 -4.50
C TYR A 3 1.36 -45.68 -3.25
N PRO A 4 1.46 -44.80 -2.24
CA PRO A 4 0.53 -44.81 -1.12
C PRO A 4 -0.86 -44.36 -1.57
N ASP A 5 -1.86 -44.98 -0.97
CA ASP A 5 -3.29 -44.67 -1.09
C ASP A 5 -3.59 -43.29 -0.48
N ASP A 6 -4.26 -42.43 -1.25
CA ASP A 6 -4.49 -41.00 -0.98
C ASP A 6 -5.95 -40.72 -0.60
N SER A 7 -6.58 -41.67 0.12
CA SER A 7 -8.02 -41.66 0.37
C SER A 7 -8.49 -40.73 1.50
N ASN A 8 -7.68 -39.80 2.00
CA ASN A 8 -8.06 -38.99 3.18
C ASN A 8 -7.51 -37.55 3.24
N ASN A 9 -7.16 -36.93 2.11
CA ASN A 9 -6.56 -35.59 2.13
C ASN A 9 -7.22 -34.60 1.17
N THR A 10 -8.39 -34.10 1.53
CA THR A 10 -9.13 -33.09 0.76
C THR A 10 -8.49 -31.69 0.79
N GLU A 11 -7.33 -31.48 1.41
CA GLU A 11 -6.62 -30.18 1.41
C GLU A 11 -5.28 -30.17 0.64
N LYS A 12 -4.80 -31.29 0.07
CA LYS A 12 -3.49 -31.35 -0.61
C LYS A 12 -3.55 -31.50 -2.12
N ALA A 13 -4.55 -30.93 -2.77
CA ALA A 13 -4.48 -30.72 -4.21
C ALA A 13 -3.58 -29.49 -4.49
N HIS A 14 -2.39 -29.76 -5.02
CA HIS A 14 -1.45 -28.84 -5.71
C HIS A 14 -0.38 -28.12 -4.85
N ALA A 15 0.66 -28.86 -4.45
CA ALA A 15 1.87 -28.36 -3.77
C ALA A 15 2.88 -27.59 -4.65
N TYR A 16 2.50 -27.12 -5.85
CA TYR A 16 3.43 -26.44 -6.78
C TYR A 16 2.76 -25.28 -7.52
N ARG A 17 1.99 -24.45 -6.81
CA ARG A 17 1.32 -23.29 -7.42
C ARG A 17 2.22 -22.05 -7.34
N VAL A 18 2.65 -21.56 -8.51
CA VAL A 18 3.02 -20.15 -8.66
C VAL A 18 1.73 -19.36 -8.65
N ILE A 19 1.49 -18.59 -7.59
CA ILE A 19 0.40 -17.62 -7.61
C ILE A 19 0.96 -16.34 -8.20
N VAL A 20 0.63 -16.09 -9.47
CA VAL A 20 0.74 -14.75 -10.05
C VAL A 20 -0.38 -13.95 -9.41
N LEU A 21 -0.03 -13.13 -8.43
CA LEU A 21 -0.97 -12.21 -7.81
C LEU A 21 -1.13 -11.02 -8.77
N ALA A 22 -1.98 -11.24 -9.77
CA ALA A 22 -2.52 -10.18 -10.60
C ALA A 22 -3.42 -9.34 -9.71
N SER A 23 -2.87 -8.26 -9.17
CA SER A 23 -3.65 -7.28 -8.43
C SER A 23 -4.81 -6.83 -9.32
N MET A 24 -6.04 -7.04 -8.88
CA MET A 24 -7.21 -6.39 -9.45
C MET A 24 -7.18 -4.91 -9.02
N ALA A 25 -6.32 -4.19 -9.73
CA ALA A 25 -6.23 -2.76 -10.08
C ALA A 25 -6.93 -1.67 -9.22
N PRO A 26 -6.46 -0.40 -9.28
CA PRO A 26 -5.08 0.14 -9.36
C PRO A 26 -4.89 1.68 -9.03
N ALA A 27 -3.68 2.18 -9.33
CA ALA A 27 -3.17 3.50 -9.80
C ALA A 27 -3.78 4.89 -9.57
N LEU A 28 -2.93 5.77 -9.05
CA LEU A 28 -2.99 7.23 -9.00
C LEU A 28 -3.53 8.01 -10.25
N ILE A 29 -4.55 8.86 -10.04
CA ILE A 29 -4.60 10.32 -10.32
C ILE A 29 -5.94 10.93 -9.83
N SER A 30 -5.87 12.11 -9.19
CA SER A 30 -6.95 13.04 -8.79
C SER A 30 -7.87 12.64 -7.62
N ILE A 31 -7.37 12.88 -6.41
CA ILE A 31 -8.08 13.49 -5.26
C ILE A 31 -9.61 13.34 -5.23
N THR A 32 -10.10 12.44 -4.37
CA THR A 32 -11.30 12.53 -3.49
C THR A 32 -11.67 11.11 -3.05
N THR A 33 -11.46 10.72 -1.78
CA THR A 33 -11.98 9.45 -1.28
C THR A 33 -13.45 9.58 -0.88
N LYS A 34 -14.30 8.89 -1.62
CA LYS A 34 -15.28 7.96 -1.04
C LYS A 34 -14.92 6.55 -1.52
N ILE A 35 -13.98 5.88 -0.84
CA ILE A 35 -13.72 4.44 -1.08
C ILE A 35 -14.92 3.59 -0.63
N HIS A 36 -15.84 4.15 0.16
CA HIS A 36 -17.02 3.44 0.66
C HIS A 36 -18.28 3.51 -0.23
N GLN A 37 -18.28 4.20 -1.39
CA GLN A 37 -19.54 4.39 -2.16
C GLN A 37 -19.43 4.30 -3.69
N LYS A 38 -18.25 4.10 -4.28
CA LYS A 38 -18.12 3.83 -5.72
C LYS A 38 -17.71 2.39 -5.92
N CYS A 39 -18.49 1.64 -6.70
CA CYS A 39 -18.13 0.31 -7.14
C CYS A 39 -16.82 0.41 -7.94
N LEU A 40 -15.74 -0.13 -7.39
CA LEU A 40 -14.44 -0.20 -8.04
C LEU A 40 -14.49 -1.31 -9.09
N TRP A 41 -15.05 -0.98 -10.25
CA TRP A 41 -14.96 -1.87 -11.40
C TRP A 41 -13.51 -1.89 -11.89
N HIS A 42 -12.93 -3.08 -12.02
CA HIS A 42 -11.53 -3.24 -12.44
C HIS A 42 -11.22 -2.66 -13.84
N ASN A 43 -12.26 -2.40 -14.64
CA ASN A 43 -12.22 -1.78 -15.97
C ASN A 43 -12.80 -0.34 -15.95
N GLY A 44 -13.01 0.23 -14.77
CA GLY A 44 -13.53 1.58 -14.59
C GLY A 44 -12.48 2.65 -14.88
N GLN A 45 -12.92 3.91 -14.90
CA GLN A 45 -12.02 5.06 -15.07
C GLN A 45 -11.44 5.58 -13.75
N TRP A 46 -11.90 5.06 -12.61
CA TRP A 46 -11.52 5.54 -11.30
C TRP A 46 -10.74 4.50 -10.53
N HIS A 47 -9.47 4.80 -10.33
CA HIS A 47 -8.46 3.90 -9.80
C HIS A 47 -7.78 4.64 -8.62
N PRO A 48 -8.15 4.38 -7.36
CA PRO A 48 -7.53 5.06 -6.22
C PRO A 48 -6.29 4.31 -5.73
N GLU A 49 -5.19 5.05 -5.53
CA GLU A 49 -3.92 4.48 -5.06
C GLU A 49 -4.03 3.76 -3.69
N GLU A 50 -4.86 4.28 -2.79
CA GLU A 50 -5.11 3.66 -1.49
C GLU A 50 -5.63 2.23 -1.62
N TRP A 51 -6.45 1.96 -2.64
CA TRP A 51 -7.00 0.62 -2.89
C TRP A 51 -5.91 -0.36 -3.32
N GLN A 52 -4.98 0.08 -4.17
CA GLN A 52 -3.81 -0.72 -4.54
C GLN A 52 -3.03 -1.14 -3.29
N SER A 53 -2.79 -0.19 -2.37
CA SER A 53 -2.09 -0.50 -1.12
C SER A 53 -2.84 -1.53 -0.27
N ILE A 54 -4.14 -1.34 -0.05
CA ILE A 54 -4.99 -2.26 0.75
C ILE A 54 -4.93 -3.69 0.19
N VAL A 55 -5.05 -3.85 -1.13
CA VAL A 55 -5.00 -5.16 -1.79
C VAL A 55 -3.64 -5.81 -1.56
N HIS A 56 -2.54 -5.09 -1.77
CA HIS A 56 -1.20 -5.64 -1.57
C HIS A 56 -0.88 -5.97 -0.11
N GLU A 57 -1.36 -5.17 0.84
CA GLU A 57 -1.25 -5.45 2.29
C GLU A 57 -1.99 -6.75 2.66
N ALA A 58 -3.22 -6.92 2.18
CA ALA A 58 -4.00 -8.13 2.43
C ALA A 58 -3.37 -9.37 1.77
N VAL A 59 -2.97 -9.25 0.52
CA VAL A 59 -2.32 -10.34 -0.23
C VAL A 59 -1.00 -10.75 0.43
N TRP A 60 -0.15 -9.79 0.79
CA TRP A 60 1.12 -10.07 1.46
C TRP A 60 0.92 -10.77 2.79
N TYR A 61 -0.08 -10.34 3.56
CA TYR A 61 -0.39 -10.96 4.85
C TYR A 61 -0.64 -12.47 4.74
N HIS A 62 -1.44 -12.88 3.76
CA HIS A 62 -1.69 -14.30 3.52
C HIS A 62 -0.51 -15.01 2.86
N ALA A 63 0.09 -14.42 1.83
CA ALA A 63 1.18 -15.03 1.07
C ALA A 63 2.41 -15.31 1.93
N SER A 64 2.83 -14.34 2.75
CA SER A 64 4.00 -14.47 3.65
C SER A 64 3.82 -15.52 4.75
N ARG A 65 2.58 -15.94 5.03
CA ARG A 65 2.23 -16.90 6.09
C ARG A 65 1.83 -18.26 5.53
N THR A 66 1.97 -18.47 4.23
CA THR A 66 1.59 -19.71 3.55
C THR A 66 2.85 -20.46 3.09
N PRO A 67 3.44 -21.34 3.92
CA PRO A 67 4.78 -21.87 3.71
C PRO A 67 4.92 -22.79 2.49
N TYR A 68 3.81 -23.32 1.96
CA TYR A 68 3.83 -24.15 0.75
C TYR A 68 3.84 -23.33 -0.55
N ILE A 69 3.69 -21.99 -0.47
CA ILE A 69 3.92 -21.10 -1.62
C ILE A 69 5.42 -20.83 -1.70
N TRP A 70 6.09 -21.44 -2.67
CA TRP A 70 7.54 -21.28 -2.85
C TRP A 70 7.92 -19.94 -3.48
N GLY A 71 6.98 -19.24 -4.12
CA GLY A 71 7.23 -17.95 -4.76
C GLY A 71 5.96 -17.18 -5.09
N THR A 72 6.04 -15.86 -4.95
CA THR A 72 4.99 -14.92 -5.39
C THR A 72 5.60 -13.83 -6.24
N PHE A 73 4.89 -13.46 -7.30
CA PHE A 73 5.31 -12.39 -8.20
C PHE A 73 4.19 -11.35 -8.23
N LEU A 74 4.50 -10.13 -7.78
CA LEU A 74 3.57 -9.02 -7.91
C LEU A 74 3.45 -8.65 -9.39
N TRP A 75 2.21 -8.44 -9.83
CA TRP A 75 1.94 -7.81 -11.11
C TRP A 75 1.55 -6.34 -10.85
N ASN A 76 2.41 -5.37 -11.16
CA ASN A 76 3.73 -5.49 -11.80
C ASN A 76 4.68 -4.42 -11.24
N MET A 77 5.96 -4.48 -11.64
CA MET A 77 6.93 -3.51 -11.11
C MET A 77 6.67 -2.09 -11.65
N PHE A 78 6.49 -1.96 -12.97
CA PHE A 78 6.32 -0.67 -13.64
C PHE A 78 5.11 -0.68 -14.54
N ASP A 79 4.29 0.37 -14.49
CA ASP A 79 3.20 0.53 -15.46
C ASP A 79 3.72 0.34 -16.89
N PHE A 80 2.89 -0.24 -17.77
CA PHE A 80 3.29 -0.61 -19.13
C PHE A 80 2.15 -0.44 -20.14
N THR A 81 2.50 -0.40 -21.42
CA THR A 81 1.52 -0.20 -22.50
C THR A 81 0.69 -1.45 -22.73
N SER A 82 -0.62 -1.28 -22.83
CA SER A 82 -1.57 -2.33 -23.17
C SER A 82 -2.65 -1.72 -24.05
N TYR A 83 -2.47 -1.82 -25.37
CA TYR A 83 -3.28 -1.14 -26.39
C TYR A 83 -4.80 -1.23 -26.14
N TRP A 84 -5.31 -2.40 -25.77
CA TRP A 84 -6.75 -2.63 -25.58
C TRP A 84 -7.33 -2.05 -24.28
N ARG A 85 -6.51 -1.56 -23.35
CA ARG A 85 -7.02 -1.04 -22.07
C ARG A 85 -7.54 0.38 -22.22
N ASN A 86 -8.69 0.63 -21.63
CA ASN A 86 -9.25 1.96 -21.46
C ASN A 86 -9.83 2.03 -20.04
N GLU A 87 -8.95 2.12 -19.05
CA GLU A 87 -9.26 2.10 -17.62
C GLU A 87 -8.34 3.11 -16.91
N GLY A 88 -8.69 3.51 -15.67
CA GLY A 88 -7.83 4.38 -14.86
C GLY A 88 -7.59 5.79 -15.39
N GLY A 89 -8.44 6.27 -16.31
CA GLY A 89 -8.33 7.60 -16.89
C GLY A 89 -7.20 7.75 -17.91
N VAL A 90 -6.44 6.69 -18.22
CA VAL A 90 -5.36 6.72 -19.21
C VAL A 90 -5.54 5.58 -20.23
N PRO A 91 -6.00 5.88 -21.45
CA PRO A 91 -6.12 4.90 -22.51
C PRO A 91 -4.76 4.25 -22.86
N GLY A 92 -4.79 2.98 -23.22
CA GLY A 92 -3.61 2.20 -23.63
C GLY A 92 -2.65 1.86 -22.48
N ARG A 93 -3.03 2.05 -21.21
CA ARG A 93 -2.16 1.84 -20.05
C ARG A 93 -2.63 0.68 -19.17
N ASN A 94 -1.69 -0.18 -18.78
CA ASN A 94 -1.82 -0.99 -17.57
C ASN A 94 -1.09 -0.29 -16.44
N ASP A 95 -1.84 0.07 -15.41
CA ASP A 95 -1.46 0.96 -14.32
C ASP A 95 -1.25 0.19 -12.99
N LYS A 96 -1.14 -1.13 -13.05
CA LYS A 96 -0.90 -2.00 -11.87
C LYS A 96 0.54 -1.97 -11.38
N GLY A 97 1.41 -1.16 -11.99
CA GLY A 97 2.77 -0.96 -11.56
C GLY A 97 2.84 -0.45 -10.13
N VAL A 98 3.82 -0.89 -9.34
CA VAL A 98 4.18 -0.23 -8.07
C VAL A 98 5.02 1.03 -8.31
N VAL A 99 5.54 1.19 -9.53
CA VAL A 99 6.22 2.40 -10.05
C VAL A 99 5.54 2.83 -11.36
N THR A 100 5.52 4.14 -11.62
CA THR A 100 4.91 4.70 -12.84
C THR A 100 5.63 4.32 -14.12
N TYR A 101 4.93 4.47 -15.24
CA TYR A 101 5.42 4.13 -16.58
C TYR A 101 6.72 4.87 -16.96
N ASP A 102 6.89 6.11 -16.55
CA ASP A 102 8.10 6.89 -16.79
C ASP A 102 9.20 6.65 -15.73
N ARG A 103 8.97 5.73 -14.79
CA ARG A 103 9.87 5.34 -13.70
C ARG A 103 10.13 6.45 -12.66
N LYS A 104 9.41 7.57 -12.72
CA LYS A 104 9.67 8.73 -11.85
C LYS A 104 9.01 8.62 -10.48
N THR A 105 7.80 8.07 -10.43
CA THR A 105 6.99 8.04 -9.21
C THR A 105 6.88 6.62 -8.70
N ARG A 106 7.37 6.40 -7.48
CA ARG A 106 7.12 5.19 -6.68
C ARG A 106 5.79 5.38 -5.94
N LYS A 107 4.85 4.46 -6.16
CA LYS A 107 3.53 4.47 -5.51
C LYS A 107 3.67 4.07 -4.04
N ASP A 108 2.64 4.28 -3.23
CA ASP A 108 2.69 3.97 -1.79
C ASP A 108 3.07 2.52 -1.51
N VAL A 109 2.50 1.60 -2.29
CA VAL A 109 2.77 0.17 -2.21
C VAL A 109 4.24 -0.20 -2.48
N PHE A 110 4.99 0.61 -3.23
CA PHE A 110 6.44 0.39 -3.38
C PHE A 110 7.13 0.46 -2.01
N TYR A 111 6.76 1.44 -1.18
CA TYR A 111 7.37 1.63 0.14
C TYR A 111 6.90 0.59 1.15
N PHE A 112 5.69 0.04 0.98
CA PHE A 112 5.24 -1.13 1.74
C PHE A 112 6.17 -2.32 1.50
N TYR A 113 6.43 -2.66 0.23
CA TYR A 113 7.35 -3.75 -0.10
C TYR A 113 8.79 -3.42 0.29
N LYS A 114 9.24 -2.17 0.11
CA LYS A 114 10.57 -1.76 0.56
C LYS A 114 10.75 -2.00 2.06
N ALA A 115 9.78 -1.61 2.89
CA ALA A 115 9.86 -1.82 4.34
C ALA A 115 9.84 -3.31 4.73
N ASN A 116 9.10 -4.15 4.01
CA ASN A 116 8.98 -5.58 4.32
C ASN A 116 10.10 -6.46 3.74
N TRP A 117 10.68 -6.08 2.59
CA TRP A 117 11.63 -6.93 1.84
C TRP A 117 13.07 -6.46 1.90
N SER A 118 13.33 -5.21 2.32
CA SER A 118 14.66 -4.62 2.32
C SER A 118 15.10 -4.22 3.72
N ASP A 119 16.39 -4.42 3.99
CA ASP A 119 17.06 -3.90 5.18
C ASP A 119 17.38 -2.39 5.07
N GLU A 120 17.14 -1.77 3.91
CA GLU A 120 17.33 -0.32 3.75
C GLU A 120 16.34 0.46 4.63
N PRO A 121 16.80 1.45 5.41
CA PRO A 121 15.92 2.29 6.23
C PRO A 121 14.77 2.88 5.43
N THR A 122 13.55 2.61 5.88
CA THR A 122 12.32 3.08 5.24
C THR A 122 11.44 3.76 6.29
N LEU A 123 10.99 4.98 5.99
CA LEU A 123 10.00 5.73 6.75
C LEU A 123 9.17 6.53 5.74
N TYR A 124 7.89 6.17 5.59
CA TYR A 124 7.06 6.70 4.52
C TYR A 124 5.60 6.86 4.95
N ILE A 125 5.12 8.10 5.02
CA ILE A 125 3.71 8.45 5.20
C ILE A 125 2.96 8.19 3.90
N THR A 126 1.90 7.39 3.98
CA THR A 126 1.06 7.01 2.83
C THR A 126 0.02 8.08 2.52
N SER A 127 -0.66 7.93 1.39
CA SER A 127 -1.69 8.86 0.89
C SER A 127 -1.18 10.29 0.75
N ARG A 128 0.13 10.50 0.57
CA ARG A 128 0.73 11.84 0.45
C ARG A 128 0.29 12.59 -0.80
N ARG A 129 -0.15 11.86 -1.83
CA ARG A 129 -0.71 12.42 -3.08
C ARG A 129 -2.22 12.65 -2.98
N TYR A 130 -2.89 12.06 -2.00
CA TYR A 130 -4.26 12.40 -1.66
C TYR A 130 -4.26 13.61 -0.71
N THR A 131 -3.92 14.78 -1.26
CA THR A 131 -3.70 16.00 -0.48
C THR A 131 -5.00 16.63 0.00
N GLU A 132 -6.04 16.76 -0.84
CA GLU A 132 -7.30 17.37 -0.40
C GLU A 132 -8.19 16.38 0.36
N ARG A 133 -8.43 16.67 1.63
CA ARG A 133 -9.28 15.90 2.52
C ARG A 133 -10.65 16.55 2.59
N THR A 134 -11.69 15.72 2.59
CA THR A 134 -13.08 16.14 2.79
C THR A 134 -13.60 15.76 4.17
N ASN A 135 -12.95 14.79 4.81
CA ASN A 135 -13.32 14.30 6.14
C ASN A 135 -12.37 14.91 7.16
N LYS A 136 -12.93 15.51 8.21
CA LYS A 136 -12.17 16.04 9.34
C LYS A 136 -11.38 14.95 10.08
N ILE A 137 -11.94 13.75 10.13
CA ILE A 137 -11.34 12.59 10.77
C ILE A 137 -10.66 11.73 9.71
N ALA A 138 -9.37 11.47 9.88
CA ALA A 138 -8.55 10.69 8.97
C ALA A 138 -7.76 9.61 9.73
N ASN A 139 -7.44 8.52 9.04
CA ASN A 139 -6.47 7.55 9.52
C ASN A 139 -5.13 7.86 8.87
N VAL A 140 -4.07 8.03 9.67
CA VAL A 140 -2.72 8.24 9.16
C VAL A 140 -1.98 6.92 9.21
N LYS A 141 -1.49 6.48 8.05
CA LYS A 141 -0.72 5.24 7.90
C LYS A 141 0.70 5.55 7.47
N VAL A 142 1.66 4.83 8.06
CA VAL A 142 3.09 4.94 7.76
C VAL A 142 3.64 3.54 7.51
N TYR A 143 4.46 3.40 6.48
CA TYR A 143 5.29 2.22 6.26
C TYR A 143 6.70 2.46 6.78
N SER A 144 7.20 1.57 7.63
CA SER A 144 8.56 1.65 8.14
C SER A 144 9.09 0.32 8.64
N ASN A 145 10.39 0.08 8.46
CA ASN A 145 11.11 -1.03 9.10
C ASN A 145 11.73 -0.62 10.45
N ALA A 146 11.38 0.56 10.99
CA ALA A 146 11.71 0.94 12.35
C ALA A 146 10.97 0.09 13.38
N LYS A 147 11.50 0.00 14.60
CA LYS A 147 10.80 -0.64 15.73
C LYS A 147 9.64 0.20 16.25
N GLU A 148 9.80 1.52 16.22
CA GLU A 148 8.85 2.51 16.72
C GLU A 148 8.89 3.74 15.81
N VAL A 149 7.73 4.36 15.58
CA VAL A 149 7.58 5.60 14.83
C VAL A 149 6.77 6.57 15.69
N GLU A 150 7.21 7.83 15.76
CA GLU A 150 6.47 8.94 16.34
C GLU A 150 5.84 9.80 15.25
N LEU A 151 4.57 10.15 15.40
CA LEU A 151 3.84 10.98 14.45
C LEU A 151 3.52 12.34 15.07
N PHE A 152 3.60 13.39 14.26
CA PHE A 152 3.24 14.76 14.63
C PHE A 152 2.20 15.30 13.64
N LEU A 153 1.26 16.09 14.15
CA LEU A 153 0.31 16.87 13.36
C LEU A 153 0.44 18.34 13.76
N ASN A 154 0.80 19.20 12.79
CA ASN A 154 0.98 20.63 13.00
C ASN A 154 1.96 20.94 14.15
N GLY A 155 3.02 20.12 14.27
CA GLY A 155 4.02 20.22 15.33
C GLY A 155 3.64 19.56 16.66
N ASN A 156 2.37 19.19 16.85
CA ASN A 156 1.92 18.51 18.08
C ASN A 156 2.13 16.99 17.96
N PRO A 157 2.72 16.32 18.97
CA PRO A 157 2.91 14.88 18.94
C PRO A 157 1.55 14.15 19.06
N LEU A 158 1.34 13.16 18.20
CA LEU A 158 0.25 12.19 18.25
C LEU A 158 0.67 10.87 18.94
N GLY A 159 1.90 10.85 19.48
CA GLY A 159 2.47 9.72 20.20
C GLY A 159 3.24 8.75 19.30
N LYS A 160 3.96 7.86 19.98
CA LYS A 160 4.76 6.77 19.42
C LYS A 160 3.92 5.51 19.26
N LYS A 161 4.18 4.76 18.19
CA LYS A 161 3.57 3.45 17.95
C LYS A 161 4.60 2.44 17.48
N THR A 162 4.36 1.18 17.79
CA THR A 162 4.96 0.01 17.15
C THR A 162 4.11 -0.42 15.94
N PRO A 163 4.63 -1.21 14.99
CA PRO A 163 3.85 -1.64 13.84
C PRO A 163 2.71 -2.55 14.29
N GLU A 164 1.51 -2.37 13.73
CA GLU A 164 0.38 -3.29 13.97
C GLU A 164 0.66 -4.66 13.37
N ARG A 165 1.24 -4.69 12.16
CA ARG A 165 1.71 -5.86 11.43
C ARG A 165 2.54 -5.42 10.22
N ASP A 166 3.35 -6.30 9.66
CA ASP A 166 3.95 -6.17 8.31
C ASP A 166 4.53 -4.76 7.99
N CYS A 167 5.25 -4.17 8.94
CA CYS A 167 5.83 -2.81 8.82
C CYS A 167 4.81 -1.66 8.63
N ILE A 168 3.56 -1.87 9.05
CA ILE A 168 2.45 -0.90 8.97
C ILE A 168 2.19 -0.27 10.35
N PHE A 169 2.24 1.06 10.42
CA PHE A 169 1.89 1.84 11.60
C PHE A 169 0.62 2.64 11.31
N LEU A 170 -0.33 2.66 12.25
CA LEU A 170 -1.63 3.29 12.06
C LEU A 170 -2.00 4.18 13.24
N TRP A 171 -2.31 5.44 12.96
CA TRP A 171 -2.96 6.36 13.89
C TRP A 171 -4.41 6.54 13.43
N PRO A 172 -5.37 5.85 14.08
CA PRO A 172 -6.78 6.02 13.75
C PRO A 172 -7.31 7.33 14.32
N GLN A 173 -8.38 7.85 13.71
CA GLN A 173 -9.17 8.97 14.24
C GLN A 173 -8.37 10.28 14.45
N VAL A 174 -7.38 10.56 13.60
CA VAL A 174 -6.64 11.82 13.64
C VAL A 174 -7.55 12.95 13.15
N THR A 175 -7.70 13.98 13.99
CA THR A 175 -8.57 15.12 13.70
C THR A 175 -7.78 16.23 13.02
N LEU A 176 -8.11 16.51 11.76
CA LEU A 176 -7.51 17.58 10.97
C LEU A 176 -8.18 18.94 11.28
N SER A 177 -7.40 20.00 11.20
CA SER A 177 -7.86 21.39 11.24
C SER A 177 -8.31 21.84 9.83
N PRO A 178 -9.27 22.77 9.69
CA PRO A 178 -9.57 23.38 8.39
C PRO A 178 -8.31 23.99 7.76
N GLY A 179 -8.12 23.80 6.44
CA GLY A 179 -6.92 24.26 5.75
C GLY A 179 -5.76 23.26 5.82
N GLU A 180 -4.52 23.77 5.86
CA GLU A 180 -3.32 22.94 5.80
C GLU A 180 -3.04 22.19 7.12
N ASN A 181 -2.65 20.92 6.97
CA ASN A 181 -2.30 20.01 8.03
C ASN A 181 -0.97 19.33 7.68
N ARG A 182 0.10 19.69 8.39
CA ARG A 182 1.42 19.11 8.18
C ARG A 182 1.58 17.87 9.06
N LEU A 183 1.76 16.72 8.42
CA LEU A 183 2.15 15.48 9.08
C LEU A 183 3.66 15.32 9.02
N GLU A 184 4.25 14.88 10.12
CA GLU A 184 5.66 14.53 10.19
C GLU A 184 5.83 13.24 10.99
N ALA A 185 6.51 12.26 10.40
CA ALA A 185 6.88 11.01 11.05
C ALA A 185 8.37 11.05 11.37
N ARG A 186 8.74 10.52 12.54
CA ARG A 186 10.13 10.39 12.99
C ARG A 186 10.39 8.99 13.48
N ALA A 187 11.55 8.43 13.14
CA ALA A 187 11.94 7.11 13.61
C ALA A 187 13.47 6.97 13.73
N MET A 188 13.92 6.18 14.69
CA MET A 188 15.32 5.78 14.80
C MET A 188 15.51 4.43 14.10
N ILE A 189 16.35 4.40 13.07
CA ILE A 189 16.69 3.18 12.33
C ILE A 189 18.21 3.06 12.32
N ASN A 190 18.75 1.95 12.83
CA ASN A 190 20.18 1.67 12.92
C ASN A 190 20.99 2.82 13.57
N GLY A 191 20.45 3.41 14.65
CA GLY A 191 21.10 4.49 15.40
C GLY A 191 21.03 5.87 14.73
N LYS A 192 20.36 6.02 13.58
CA LYS A 192 20.17 7.29 12.88
C LYS A 192 18.70 7.73 12.89
N LEU A 193 18.48 9.02 13.09
CA LEU A 193 17.15 9.62 12.99
C LEU A 193 16.76 9.80 11.52
N TYR A 194 15.59 9.27 11.17
CA TYR A 194 14.93 9.47 9.89
C TYR A 194 13.64 10.27 10.10
N THR A 195 13.34 11.15 9.14
CA THR A 195 12.12 11.94 9.13
C THR A 195 11.46 11.87 7.75
N ASP A 196 10.14 11.92 7.72
CA ASP A 196 9.35 12.05 6.50
C ASP A 196 8.13 12.94 6.79
N SER A 197 7.69 13.71 5.81
CA SER A 197 6.60 14.68 6.00
C SER A 197 5.76 14.87 4.75
N CYS A 198 4.49 15.19 4.94
CA CYS A 198 3.59 15.61 3.87
C CYS A 198 2.52 16.57 4.40
N THR A 199 1.88 17.32 3.50
CA THR A 199 0.80 18.24 3.84
C THR A 199 -0.51 17.73 3.25
N TRP A 200 -1.55 17.69 4.08
CA TRP A 200 -2.93 17.46 3.67
C TRP A 200 -3.73 18.75 3.87
N THR A 201 -4.69 19.02 3.00
CA THR A 201 -5.54 20.21 3.08
C THR A 201 -6.98 19.79 3.29
N LEU A 202 -7.56 20.08 4.46
CA LEU A 202 -8.99 19.85 4.70
C LEU A 202 -9.78 20.98 4.03
N LYS A 203 -10.55 20.63 2.98
CA LYS A 203 -11.46 21.57 2.32
C LYS A 203 -12.52 22.04 3.33
N GLN A 204 -12.72 23.36 3.36
CA GLN A 204 -13.76 24.02 4.15
C GLN A 204 -15.14 23.72 3.59
#